data_AF-A0A8J8SUV3-F1
#
_entry.id   AF-A0A8J8SUV3-F1
#
_cell.length_a   1.000
_cell.length_b   1.000
_cell.length_c   1.000
_cell.angle_alpha   90.00
_cell.angle_beta   90.00
_cell.angle_gamma   90.00
#
_symmetry.space_group_name_H-M   'P 1'
#
loop_
_entity.id
_entity.type
_entity.pdbx_description
1 polymer ?
#
loop_
_entity_poly.entity_id
_entity_poly.type
_entity_poly.pdbx_seq_one_letter_code
_entity_poly.pdbx_strand_id
1 'polypeptide(L)'
;MAYFPLWIWLSTILTDKYILPKIMTEIKQKVLCFHGFGTNSNILSYQLRQFKKEFTSLEFITMNGSIPVDRNVILSQYIRQQWMRMQ
;
A
#
# COMPACT_ATOMS: atom_id res chain seq x y z
N MET A 1 23.71 -61.25 -5.57
CA MET A 1 22.99 -60.44 -4.55
C MET A 1 23.50 -59.01 -4.67
N ALA A 2 22.68 -58.10 -5.17
CA ALA A 2 23.09 -56.72 -5.44
C ALA A 2 23.03 -55.89 -4.14
N TYR A 3 24.17 -55.34 -3.72
CA TYR A 3 24.25 -54.35 -2.64
C TYR A 3 23.90 -52.98 -3.21
N PHE A 4 22.68 -52.49 -2.95
CA PHE A 4 22.34 -51.08 -3.13
C PHE A 4 22.78 -50.32 -1.86
N PRO A 5 23.69 -49.33 -1.95
CA PRO A 5 24.18 -48.65 -0.77
C PRO A 5 23.13 -47.69 -0.21
N LEU A 6 22.80 -47.84 1.09
CA LEU A 6 21.90 -47.02 1.91
C LEU A 6 22.24 -45.50 1.96
N TRP A 7 23.27 -45.07 1.25
CA TRP A 7 23.77 -43.69 1.25
C TRP A 7 22.88 -42.73 0.45
N ILE A 8 22.05 -43.24 -0.47
CA ILE A 8 21.15 -42.41 -1.29
C ILE A 8 19.90 -41.97 -0.50
N TRP A 9 19.54 -42.65 0.60
CA TRP A 9 18.32 -42.33 1.35
C TRP A 9 18.50 -41.30 2.47
N LEU A 10 19.74 -40.99 2.85
CA LEU A 10 20.01 -39.96 3.88
C LEU A 10 20.19 -38.56 3.29
N SER A 11 20.59 -38.43 2.01
CA SER A 11 20.76 -37.13 1.36
C SER A 11 19.43 -36.43 1.10
N THR A 12 18.36 -37.18 0.87
CA THR A 12 17.01 -36.63 0.58
C THR A 12 16.36 -36.03 1.83
N ILE A 13 16.66 -36.56 3.03
CA ILE A 13 16.14 -36.03 4.30
C ILE A 13 16.90 -34.77 4.71
N LEU A 14 18.16 -34.62 4.28
CA LEU A 14 18.95 -33.41 4.58
C LEU A 14 18.66 -32.26 3.60
N THR A 15 18.03 -32.52 2.45
CA THR A 15 17.54 -31.43 1.59
C THR A 15 16.33 -30.68 2.18
N ASP A 16 15.56 -31.29 3.08
CA ASP A 16 14.54 -30.56 3.84
C ASP A 16 15.14 -29.64 4.91
N LYS A 17 16.44 -29.80 5.21
CA LYS A 17 17.20 -28.84 6.03
C LYS A 17 17.73 -27.65 5.23
N TYR A 18 17.48 -27.55 3.92
CA TYR A 18 17.57 -26.28 3.20
C TYR A 18 16.39 -25.40 3.61
N ILE A 19 16.54 -24.87 4.83
CA ILE A 19 15.96 -23.62 5.29
C ILE A 19 16.43 -22.55 4.30
N LEU A 20 15.77 -22.44 3.16
CA LEU A 20 15.48 -21.12 2.66
C LEU A 20 14.39 -20.61 3.59
N PRO A 21 14.59 -19.53 4.37
CA PRO A 21 13.45 -18.83 4.90
C PRO A 21 12.63 -18.50 3.67
N LYS A 22 11.48 -19.17 3.55
CA LYS A 22 10.48 -18.85 2.55
C LYS A 22 10.01 -17.46 2.97
N ILE A 23 10.75 -16.43 2.56
CA ILE A 23 10.31 -15.05 2.58
C ILE A 23 9.19 -15.02 1.55
N MET A 24 8.04 -15.57 1.95
CA MET A 24 6.76 -15.23 1.37
C MET A 24 6.54 -13.78 1.78
N THR A 25 7.19 -12.86 1.07
CA THR A 25 6.67 -11.51 0.96
C THR A 25 5.28 -11.67 0.37
N GLU A 26 4.26 -11.67 1.23
CA GLU A 26 2.88 -11.55 0.79
C GLU A 26 2.79 -10.31 -0.09
N ILE A 27 2.54 -10.52 -1.38
CA ILE A 27 2.35 -9.43 -2.32
C ILE A 27 1.00 -8.80 -1.98
N LYS A 28 1.04 -7.69 -1.23
CA LYS A 28 -0.16 -6.92 -0.90
C LYS A 28 -0.61 -6.11 -2.11
N GLN A 29 -1.91 -6.08 -2.37
CA GLN A 29 -2.47 -5.19 -3.38
C GLN A 29 -2.46 -3.76 -2.84
N LYS A 30 -1.99 -2.81 -3.66
CA LYS A 30 -1.83 -1.41 -3.26
C LYS A 30 -3.05 -0.59 -3.63
N VAL A 31 -3.57 0.18 -2.67
CA VAL A 31 -4.68 1.11 -2.86
C VAL A 31 -4.17 2.52 -2.61
N LEU A 32 -4.25 3.37 -3.63
CA LEU A 32 -3.89 4.77 -3.52
C LEU A 32 -5.09 5.58 -3.04
N CYS A 33 -4.92 6.36 -1.97
CA CYS A 33 -5.98 7.13 -1.35
C CYS A 33 -5.67 8.63 -1.37
N PHE A 34 -6.63 9.42 -1.86
CA PHE A 34 -6.53 10.87 -1.96
C PHE A 34 -7.40 11.56 -0.92
N HIS A 35 -6.86 12.60 -0.29
CA HIS A 35 -7.54 13.34 0.76
C HIS A 35 -8.42 14.45 0.15
N GLY A 36 -9.42 14.91 0.91
CA GLY A 36 -10.28 16.02 0.49
C GLY A 36 -9.59 17.39 0.56
N PHE A 37 -10.25 18.41 0.02
CA PHE A 37 -9.76 19.80 0.11
C PHE A 37 -9.60 20.25 1.57
N GLY A 38 -8.54 21.01 1.87
CA GLY A 38 -8.26 21.50 3.22
C GLY A 38 -7.76 20.43 4.21
N THR A 39 -7.46 19.22 3.74
CA THR A 39 -6.92 18.12 4.55
C THR A 39 -5.56 17.66 4.03
N ASN A 40 -5.00 16.60 4.61
CA ASN A 40 -3.69 16.05 4.24
C ASN A 40 -3.69 14.52 4.41
N SER A 41 -2.60 13.88 3.99
CA SER A 41 -2.40 12.44 4.06
C SER A 41 -2.49 11.87 5.47
N ASN A 42 -2.09 12.63 6.50
CA ASN A 42 -2.12 12.17 7.89
C ASN A 42 -3.57 12.03 8.39
N ILE A 43 -4.43 13.01 8.08
CA ILE A 43 -5.86 12.97 8.43
C ILE A 43 -6.53 11.78 7.75
N LEU A 44 -6.27 11.59 6.46
CA LEU A 44 -6.80 10.46 5.71
C LEU A 44 -6.30 9.11 6.24
N SER A 45 -5.01 9.01 6.55
CA SER A 45 -4.42 7.79 7.13
C SER A 45 -5.07 7.42 8.46
N TYR A 46 -5.39 8.43 9.29
CA TYR A 46 -6.13 8.23 10.53
C TYR A 46 -7.56 7.74 10.30
N GLN A 47 -8.27 8.27 9.31
CA GLN A 47 -9.63 7.82 8.95
C GLN A 47 -9.61 6.36 8.44
N LEU A 48 -8.56 5.96 7.71
CA LEU A 48 -8.40 4.60 7.17
C LEU A 48 -7.93 3.56 8.20
N ARG A 49 -7.69 3.94 9.46
CA ARG A 49 -7.11 3.03 10.47
C ARG A 49 -7.91 1.76 10.72
N GLN A 50 -9.24 1.81 10.60
CA GLN A 50 -10.09 0.62 10.78
C GLN A 50 -10.02 -0.29 9.56
N PHE A 51 -10.08 0.28 8.35
CA PHE A 51 -9.90 -0.46 7.10
C PHE A 51 -8.54 -1.16 7.03
N LYS A 52 -7.46 -0.53 7.50
CA LYS A 52 -6.13 -1.17 7.59
C LYS A 52 -6.11 -2.39 8.50
N LYS A 53 -6.96 -2.46 9.52
CA LYS A 53 -7.08 -3.62 10.41
C LYS A 53 -7.93 -4.73 9.79
N GLU A 54 -8.98 -4.35 9.07
CA GLU A 54 -9.91 -5.28 8.45
C GLU A 54 -9.35 -5.91 7.17
N PHE A 55 -8.67 -5.13 6.33
CA PHE A 55 -8.15 -5.55 5.03
C PHE A 55 -6.63 -5.74 5.05
N THR A 56 -6.17 -6.84 5.66
CA THR A 56 -4.72 -7.12 5.85
C THR A 56 -3.96 -7.43 4.56
N SER A 57 -4.67 -7.88 3.52
CA SER A 57 -4.15 -8.15 2.17
C SER A 57 -3.93 -6.89 1.33
N LEU A 58 -4.44 -5.74 1.80
CA LEU A 58 -4.31 -4.45 1.12
C LEU A 58 -3.28 -3.55 1.81
N GLU A 59 -2.54 -2.81 1.00
CA GLU A 59 -1.66 -1.74 1.45
C GLU A 59 -2.25 -0.39 1.04
N PHE A 60 -2.71 0.40 2.02
CA PHE A 60 -3.28 1.72 1.79
C PHE A 60 -2.18 2.79 1.78
N ILE A 61 -1.95 3.40 0.63
CA ILE A 61 -0.96 4.45 0.41
C ILE A 61 -1.67 5.80 0.38
N THR A 62 -1.30 6.70 1.30
CA THR A 62 -1.85 8.06 1.38
C THR A 62 -0.79 9.08 0.97
N MET A 63 -1.16 10.04 0.11
CA MET A 63 -0.24 11.08 -0.37
C MET A 63 -0.83 12.47 -0.15
N ASN A 64 0.05 13.46 0.04
CA ASN A 64 -0.35 14.87 0.06
C ASN A 64 -0.51 15.39 -1.37
N GLY A 65 -1.51 16.24 -1.58
CA GLY A 65 -1.60 17.05 -2.79
C GLY A 65 -0.39 17.98 -2.94
N SER A 66 0.00 18.25 -4.19
CA SER A 66 1.17 19.08 -4.52
C SER A 66 0.95 20.58 -4.33
N ILE A 67 -0.30 21.01 -4.19
CA ILE A 67 -0.68 22.42 -4.07
C ILE A 67 -0.97 22.71 -2.59
N PRO A 68 -0.13 23.49 -1.90
CA PRO A 68 -0.40 23.87 -0.53
C PRO A 68 -1.56 24.87 -0.49
N VAL A 69 -2.39 24.75 0.54
CA VAL A 69 -3.66 25.49 0.69
C VAL A 69 -3.44 26.99 0.90
N ASP A 70 -2.22 27.37 1.32
CA ASP A 70 -1.77 28.73 1.55
C ASP A 70 -1.43 29.51 0.27
N ARG A 71 -1.34 28.83 -0.90
CA ARG A 71 -1.25 29.53 -2.17
C ARG A 71 -2.54 30.29 -2.36
N ASN A 72 -2.48 31.62 -2.24
CA ASN A 72 -3.55 32.56 -2.59
C ASN A 72 -4.25 32.09 -3.87
N VAL A 73 -5.37 31.39 -3.70
CA VAL A 73 -6.12 30.79 -4.80
C VAL A 73 -6.92 31.91 -5.46
N ILE A 74 -6.23 32.82 -6.16
CA ILE A 74 -6.84 33.82 -7.04
C ILE A 74 -7.79 33.12 -8.03
N LEU A 75 -7.48 31.87 -8.40
CA LEU A 75 -8.35 30.98 -9.17
C LEU A 75 -9.73 30.74 -8.52
N SER A 76 -9.82 30.61 -7.19
CA SER A 76 -11.10 30.37 -6.51
C SER A 76 -11.99 31.61 -6.55
N GLN A 77 -11.37 32.80 -6.46
CA GLN A 77 -12.06 34.08 -6.59
C GLN A 77 -12.50 34.31 -8.05
N TYR A 78 -11.64 33.99 -9.02
CA TYR A 78 -11.97 34.11 -10.44
C TYR A 78 -13.12 33.16 -10.85
N ILE A 79 -13.04 31.88 -10.49
CA ILE A 79 -14.09 30.89 -10.79
C ILE A 79 -15.40 31.28 -10.11
N ARG A 80 -15.36 31.72 -8.85
CA ARG A 80 -16.55 32.22 -8.13
C ARG A 80 -17.17 33.44 -8.80
N GLN A 81 -16.35 34.38 -9.27
CA GLN A 81 -16.86 35.56 -9.98
C GLN A 81 -17.50 35.18 -11.33
N GLN A 82 -16.94 34.24 -12.07
CA GLN A 82 -17.54 33.78 -13.32
C GLN A 82 -18.88 33.05 -13.07
N TRP A 83 -18.96 32.20 -12.03
CA TRP A 83 -20.21 31.53 -11.66
C TRP A 83 -21.33 32.51 -11.30
N MET A 84 -21.02 33.55 -10.52
CA MET A 84 -21.99 34.60 -10.14
C MET A 84 -22.50 35.42 -11.34
N ARG A 85 -21.74 35.51 -12.44
CA ARG A 85 -22.16 36.21 -13.67
C ARG A 85 -23.06 35.38 -14.58
N MET A 86 -23.10 34.06 -14.36
CA MET A 86 -23.92 33.12 -15.15
C MET A 86 -25.30 32.87 -14.55
N GLN A 87 -25.58 33.40 -13.35
CA GLN A 87 -26.89 33.41 -12.69
C GLN A 87 -27.64 34.69 -13.01
#